data_AF-A6Q1M9-F1
#
_entry.id   AF-A6Q1M9-F1
#
_cell.length_a   1.000
_cell.length_b   1.000
_cell.length_c   1.000
_cell.angle_alpha   90.00
_cell.angle_beta   90.00
_cell.angle_gamma   90.00
#
_symmetry.space_group_name_H-M   'P 1'
#
loop_
_entity.id
_entity.type
_entity.pdbx_description
1 polymer ?
#
loop_
_entity_poly.entity_id
_entity_poly.type
_entity_poly.pdbx_seq_one_letter_code
_entity_poly.pdbx_strand_id
1 'polypeptide(L)'
;MTLKKMEDKTPISRFREFLEAREYIESFENYEEDDVFAAIDYMLIHKEYHYLLRMILEHCQKPGIERLSSYVFARLDCLKREEDQKLLQQLLLCKNNSIGKNVFTYILSCCEFMDVGKLFQEYPISRQELQHLLEYGDCESIRMYAEQIYDDLFERLRILEEFFELYHRKSEND
;
A
#
# COMPACT_ATOMS: atom_id res chain seq x y z
N MET A 1 14.98 14.22 -0.10
CA MET A 1 16.18 13.40 -0.37
C MET A 1 15.90 12.57 -1.61
N THR A 2 16.68 12.75 -2.67
CA THR A 2 16.43 12.13 -3.98
C THR A 2 16.88 10.66 -3.95
N LEU A 3 15.94 9.73 -4.15
CA LEU A 3 16.25 8.32 -4.34
C LEU A 3 17.10 8.19 -5.62
N LYS A 4 18.39 7.90 -5.46
CA LYS A 4 19.28 7.55 -6.56
C LYS A 4 18.78 6.25 -7.17
N LYS A 5 18.31 6.30 -8.41
CA LYS A 5 18.16 5.12 -9.28
C LYS A 5 19.49 4.36 -9.26
N MET A 6 19.48 3.16 -8.69
CA MET A 6 20.60 2.24 -8.83
C MET A 6 20.63 1.77 -10.28
N GLU A 7 21.77 1.97 -10.94
CA GLU A 7 22.03 1.53 -12.31
C GLU A 7 22.00 0.01 -12.41
N ASP A 8 21.30 -0.48 -13.42
CA ASP A 8 21.24 -1.86 -13.88
C ASP A 8 22.63 -2.48 -14.01
N LYS A 9 22.87 -3.59 -13.30
CA LYS A 9 23.82 -4.64 -13.70
C LYS A 9 23.75 -5.86 -12.77
N THR A 10 22.99 -6.88 -13.19
CA THR A 10 23.30 -8.29 -12.88
C THR A 10 22.62 -9.20 -13.90
N PRO A 11 23.30 -10.25 -14.40
CA PRO A 11 22.75 -11.15 -15.40
C PRO A 11 21.71 -12.06 -14.73
N ILE A 12 20.44 -11.87 -15.12
CA ILE A 12 19.28 -12.63 -14.67
C ILE A 12 19.53 -14.13 -14.85
N SER A 13 19.46 -14.89 -13.76
CA SER A 13 19.27 -16.35 -13.83
C SER A 13 18.00 -16.60 -14.65
N ARG A 14 18.15 -17.28 -15.79
CA ARG A 14 17.10 -17.42 -16.82
C ARG A 14 16.02 -18.41 -16.37
N PHE A 15 15.05 -17.95 -15.57
CA PHE A 15 13.74 -18.60 -15.50
C PHE A 15 13.22 -18.77 -16.93
N ARG A 16 12.89 -20.00 -17.32
CA ARG A 16 12.41 -20.28 -18.68
C ARG A 16 10.90 -20.10 -18.78
N GLU A 17 10.20 -20.25 -17.67
CA GLU A 17 8.74 -20.26 -17.63
C GLU A 17 8.22 -19.63 -16.34
N PHE A 18 7.00 -19.08 -16.42
CA PHE A 18 6.27 -18.52 -15.28
C PHE A 18 6.20 -19.51 -14.10
N LEU A 19 5.96 -20.81 -14.38
CA LEU A 19 5.82 -21.83 -13.34
C LEU A 19 7.09 -22.01 -12.52
N GLU A 20 8.26 -21.86 -13.15
CA GLU A 20 9.56 -21.96 -12.48
C GLU A 20 9.73 -20.79 -11.52
N ALA A 21 9.58 -19.55 -12.00
CA ALA A 21 9.66 -18.36 -11.15
C ALA A 21 8.62 -18.38 -10.01
N ARG A 22 7.43 -18.89 -10.30
CA ARG A 22 6.34 -19.05 -9.32
C ARG A 22 6.75 -19.90 -8.11
N GLU A 23 7.42 -21.02 -8.36
CA GLU A 23 7.84 -21.98 -7.33
C GLU A 23 8.79 -21.34 -6.31
N TYR A 24 9.77 -20.56 -6.80
CA TYR A 24 10.72 -19.84 -5.95
C TYR A 24 10.03 -18.81 -5.06
N ILE A 25 9.01 -18.13 -5.59
CA ILE A 25 8.28 -17.08 -4.86
C ILE A 25 7.33 -17.71 -3.82
N GLU A 26 6.56 -18.74 -4.18
CA GLU A 26 5.60 -19.38 -3.25
C GLU A 26 6.28 -20.12 -2.11
N SER A 27 7.49 -20.65 -2.37
CA SER A 27 8.28 -21.41 -1.41
C SER A 27 9.56 -20.66 -1.00
N PHE A 28 9.50 -19.32 -0.94
CA PHE A 28 10.66 -18.45 -0.71
C PHE A 28 11.49 -18.79 0.53
N GLU A 29 10.89 -19.42 1.53
CA GLU A 29 11.58 -19.88 2.76
C GLU A 29 12.61 -20.99 2.49
N ASN A 30 12.51 -21.68 1.34
CA ASN A 30 13.35 -22.82 0.97
C ASN A 30 14.46 -22.47 -0.04
N TYR A 31 14.52 -21.21 -0.49
CA TYR A 31 15.47 -20.77 -1.51
C TYR A 31 16.33 -19.61 -0.99
N GLU A 32 17.48 -19.41 -1.63
CA GLU A 32 18.34 -18.26 -1.34
C GLU A 32 17.66 -16.95 -1.78
N GLU A 33 17.88 -15.88 -1.03
CA GLU A 33 17.21 -14.59 -1.24
C GLU A 33 17.44 -14.03 -2.66
N ASP A 34 18.66 -14.20 -3.19
CA ASP A 34 19.02 -13.77 -4.54
C ASP A 34 18.20 -14.49 -5.63
N ASP A 35 17.93 -15.79 -5.47
CA ASP A 35 17.14 -16.57 -6.43
C ASP A 35 15.67 -16.17 -6.39
N VAL A 36 15.13 -15.92 -5.19
CA VAL A 36 13.76 -15.40 -5.00
C VAL A 36 13.62 -14.01 -5.64
N PHE A 37 14.58 -13.12 -5.43
CA PHE A 37 14.56 -11.78 -6.03
C PHE A 37 14.69 -11.82 -7.55
N ALA A 38 15.51 -12.71 -8.11
CA ALA A 38 15.56 -12.93 -9.54
C ALA A 38 14.20 -13.42 -10.10
N ALA A 39 13.48 -14.28 -9.37
CA ALA A 39 12.15 -14.73 -9.75
C ALA A 39 11.13 -13.58 -9.71
N ILE A 40 11.20 -12.71 -8.70
CA ILE A 40 10.38 -11.51 -8.61
C ILE A 40 10.67 -10.56 -9.79
N ASP A 41 11.94 -10.32 -10.10
CA ASP A 41 12.33 -9.46 -11.23
C ASP A 41 11.78 -10.02 -12.56
N TYR A 42 11.85 -11.34 -12.75
CA TYR A 42 11.22 -12.00 -13.89
C TYR A 42 9.71 -11.70 -13.95
N MET A 43 8.99 -11.84 -12.84
CA MET A 43 7.55 -11.55 -12.77
C MET A 43 7.25 -10.07 -13.05
N LEU A 44 8.06 -9.15 -12.52
CA LEU A 44 7.92 -7.71 -12.75
C LEU A 44 8.13 -7.34 -14.22
N ILE A 45 9.16 -7.89 -14.87
CA ILE A 45 9.44 -7.68 -16.30
C ILE A 45 8.27 -8.15 -17.16
N HIS A 46 7.63 -9.26 -16.79
CA HIS A 46 6.47 -9.81 -17.50
C HIS A 46 5.14 -9.19 -17.06
N LYS A 47 5.16 -8.19 -16.17
CA LYS A 47 3.98 -7.48 -15.66
C LYS A 47 2.98 -8.38 -14.94
N GLU A 48 3.48 -9.42 -14.27
CA GLU A 48 2.70 -10.35 -13.45
C GLU A 48 2.39 -9.73 -12.07
N TYR A 49 1.96 -8.47 -12.06
CA TYR A 49 1.75 -7.68 -10.85
C TYR A 49 0.63 -8.24 -9.98
N HIS A 50 -0.47 -8.62 -10.63
CA HIS A 50 -1.60 -9.25 -9.96
C HIS A 50 -1.19 -10.48 -9.15
N TYR A 51 -0.35 -11.33 -9.76
CA TYR A 51 0.17 -12.53 -9.13
C TYR A 51 1.03 -12.19 -7.91
N LEU A 52 1.97 -11.26 -8.05
CA LEU A 52 2.85 -10.83 -6.95
C LEU A 52 2.04 -10.27 -5.77
N LEU A 53 1.06 -9.39 -6.04
CA LEU A 53 0.20 -8.82 -5.00
C LEU A 53 -0.62 -9.89 -4.29
N ARG A 54 -1.20 -10.83 -5.04
CA ARG A 54 -1.97 -11.93 -4.47
C ARG A 54 -1.09 -12.84 -3.60
N MET A 55 0.13 -13.13 -4.05
CA MET A 55 1.09 -13.92 -3.29
C MET A 55 1.44 -13.24 -1.96
N ILE A 56 1.72 -11.93 -1.96
CA ILE A 56 1.98 -11.17 -0.72
C ILE A 56 0.78 -11.26 0.22
N LEU A 57 -0.44 -11.15 -0.32
CA LEU A 57 -1.66 -11.18 0.48
C LEU A 57 -1.87 -12.56 1.13
N GLU A 58 -1.74 -13.63 0.35
CA GLU A 58 -1.85 -15.03 0.81
C GLU A 58 -0.81 -15.34 1.90
N HIS A 59 0.38 -14.74 1.80
CA HIS A 59 1.49 -14.98 2.71
C HIS A 59 1.72 -13.86 3.74
N CYS A 60 0.76 -12.94 3.92
CA CYS A 60 0.98 -11.72 4.71
C CYS A 60 1.38 -11.96 6.18
N GLN A 61 1.12 -13.16 6.72
CA GLN A 61 1.48 -13.56 8.08
C GLN A 61 2.73 -14.43 8.17
N LYS A 62 3.35 -14.80 7.04
CA LYS A 62 4.56 -15.62 7.04
C LYS A 62 5.80 -14.79 7.40
N PRO A 63 6.74 -15.31 8.19
CA PRO A 63 8.01 -14.63 8.44
C PRO A 63 8.78 -14.35 7.16
N GLY A 64 9.38 -13.16 7.03
CA GLY A 64 10.25 -12.82 5.90
C GLY A 64 9.51 -12.22 4.70
N ILE A 65 8.18 -12.33 4.65
CA ILE A 65 7.36 -11.72 3.60
C ILE A 65 7.52 -10.20 3.56
N GLU A 66 7.88 -9.56 4.68
CA GLU A 66 8.07 -8.12 4.77
C GLU A 66 9.20 -7.65 3.85
N ARG A 67 10.29 -8.43 3.78
CA ARG A 67 11.43 -8.13 2.90
C ARG A 67 11.05 -8.29 1.44
N LEU A 68 10.36 -9.38 1.10
CA LEU A 68 9.86 -9.63 -0.25
C LEU A 68 8.89 -8.52 -0.68
N SER A 69 7.94 -8.14 0.18
CA SER A 69 7.00 -7.06 -0.12
C SER A 69 7.71 -5.73 -0.35
N SER A 70 8.71 -5.40 0.48
CA SER A 70 9.52 -4.19 0.30
C SER A 70 10.25 -4.20 -1.05
N TYR A 71 10.85 -5.35 -1.42
CA TYR A 71 11.54 -5.51 -2.70
C TYR A 71 10.59 -5.34 -3.89
N VAL A 72 9.40 -5.93 -3.82
CA VAL A 72 8.35 -5.81 -4.86
C VAL A 72 7.91 -4.36 -5.00
N PHE A 73 7.47 -3.72 -3.91
CA PHE A 73 6.92 -2.36 -3.97
C PHE A 73 7.94 -1.29 -4.35
N ALA A 74 9.24 -1.53 -4.12
CA ALA A 74 10.30 -0.64 -4.59
C ALA A 74 10.51 -0.65 -6.11
N ARG A 75 10.05 -1.70 -6.80
CA ARG A 75 10.25 -1.91 -8.25
C ARG A 75 8.97 -1.99 -9.06
N LEU A 76 7.81 -2.04 -8.39
CA LEU A 76 6.51 -2.16 -9.03
C LEU A 76 6.17 -0.84 -9.75
N ASP A 77 5.73 -0.94 -11.00
CA ASP A 77 5.14 0.20 -11.72
C ASP A 77 3.82 0.62 -11.07
N CYS A 78 3.38 1.85 -11.29
CA CYS A 78 2.06 2.32 -10.84
C CYS A 78 0.93 1.52 -11.51
N LEU A 79 0.09 0.90 -10.67
CA LEU A 79 -0.95 -0.03 -11.09
C LEU A 79 -2.19 0.69 -11.65
N LYS A 80 -2.61 0.30 -12.86
CA LYS A 80 -3.78 0.87 -13.54
C LYS A 80 -5.02 -0.02 -13.48
N ARG A 81 -4.84 -1.32 -13.30
CA ARG A 81 -5.95 -2.29 -13.30
C ARG A 81 -6.68 -2.24 -11.96
N GLU A 82 -8.00 -2.11 -11.99
CA GLU A 82 -8.81 -2.03 -10.77
C GLU A 82 -8.68 -3.27 -9.87
N GLU A 83 -8.52 -4.46 -10.45
CA GLU A 83 -8.31 -5.69 -9.67
C GLU A 83 -7.02 -5.65 -8.85
N ASP A 84 -5.96 -5.04 -9.38
CA ASP A 84 -4.68 -4.92 -8.67
C ASP A 84 -4.79 -3.87 -7.57
N GLN A 85 -5.50 -2.77 -7.85
CA GLN A 85 -5.83 -1.74 -6.86
C GLN A 85 -6.66 -2.29 -5.69
N LYS A 86 -7.60 -3.20 -5.95
CA LYS A 86 -8.35 -3.91 -4.89
C LYS A 86 -7.44 -4.76 -4.01
N LEU A 87 -6.41 -5.39 -4.59
CA LEU A 87 -5.42 -6.12 -3.81
C LEU A 87 -4.58 -5.18 -2.93
N LEU A 88 -4.24 -3.99 -3.41
CA LEU A 88 -3.58 -2.97 -2.56
C LEU A 88 -4.44 -2.59 -1.36
N GLN A 89 -5.75 -2.37 -1.54
CA GLN A 89 -6.67 -2.08 -0.43
C GLN A 89 -6.69 -3.21 0.60
N GLN A 90 -6.71 -4.47 0.15
CA GLN A 90 -6.67 -5.63 1.04
C GLN A 90 -5.33 -5.75 1.78
N LEU A 91 -4.22 -5.43 1.10
CA LEU A 91 -2.88 -5.43 1.69
C LEU A 91 -2.67 -4.30 2.70
N LEU A 92 -3.26 -3.13 2.50
CA LEU A 92 -3.28 -2.05 3.51
C LEU A 92 -3.91 -2.52 4.81
N LEU A 93 -5.00 -3.28 4.72
CA LEU A 93 -5.77 -3.78 5.86
C LEU A 93 -5.23 -5.10 6.41
N CYS A 94 -4.12 -5.63 5.87
CA CYS A 94 -3.54 -6.85 6.41
C CYS A 94 -2.99 -6.62 7.81
N LYS A 95 -2.97 -7.65 8.67
CA LYS A 95 -2.48 -7.52 10.06
C LYS A 95 -0.98 -7.22 10.15
N ASN A 96 -0.25 -7.35 9.05
CA ASN A 96 1.18 -7.10 9.01
C ASN A 96 1.44 -5.62 8.72
N ASN A 97 1.68 -4.86 9.80
CA ASN A 97 1.94 -3.42 9.72
C ASN A 97 3.11 -3.05 8.80
N SER A 98 4.10 -3.93 8.63
CA SER A 98 5.23 -3.64 7.73
C SER A 98 4.79 -3.68 6.26
N ILE A 99 3.96 -4.65 5.89
CA ILE A 99 3.40 -4.72 4.54
C ILE A 99 2.47 -3.52 4.31
N GLY A 100 1.59 -3.22 5.27
CA GLY A 100 0.70 -2.05 5.20
C GLY A 100 1.47 -0.75 4.94
N LYS A 101 2.59 -0.54 5.64
CA LYS A 101 3.50 0.61 5.42
C LYS A 101 4.13 0.63 4.03
N ASN A 102 4.58 -0.53 3.53
CA ASN A 102 5.15 -0.64 2.18
C ASN A 102 4.09 -0.28 1.12
N VAL A 103 2.86 -0.78 1.28
CA VAL A 103 1.73 -0.51 0.38
C VAL A 103 1.33 0.96 0.44
N PHE A 104 1.22 1.53 1.65
CA PHE A 104 0.91 2.95 1.85
C PHE A 104 1.92 3.83 1.12
N THR A 105 3.22 3.60 1.35
CA THR A 105 4.31 4.35 0.71
C THR A 105 4.26 4.23 -0.81
N TYR A 106 3.98 3.02 -1.33
CA TYR A 106 3.83 2.77 -2.76
C TYR A 106 2.62 3.50 -3.37
N ILE A 107 1.49 3.55 -2.68
CA ILE A 107 0.30 4.29 -3.18
C ILE A 107 0.63 5.79 -3.29
N LEU A 108 1.33 6.35 -2.30
CA LEU A 108 1.73 7.75 -2.33
C LEU A 108 2.72 8.06 -3.45
N SER A 109 3.72 7.19 -3.67
CA SER A 109 4.68 7.39 -4.75
C SER A 109 4.03 7.35 -6.15
N CYS A 110 2.83 6.76 -6.24
CA CYS A 110 2.04 6.64 -7.46
C CYS A 110 0.78 7.52 -7.48
N CYS A 111 0.71 8.55 -6.62
CA CYS A 111 -0.49 9.38 -6.45
C CYS A 111 -0.92 10.14 -7.73
N GLU A 112 -0.02 10.35 -8.70
CA GLU A 112 -0.35 10.97 -9.99
C GLU A 112 -1.12 10.01 -10.92
N PHE A 113 -1.08 8.71 -10.65
CA PHE A 113 -1.64 7.66 -11.50
C PHE A 113 -2.81 6.92 -10.87
N MET A 114 -3.05 7.12 -9.58
CA MET A 114 -4.06 6.41 -8.81
C MET A 114 -4.92 7.38 -8.01
N ASP A 115 -6.20 7.02 -7.84
CA ASP A 115 -7.10 7.71 -6.93
C ASP A 115 -6.82 7.27 -5.50
N VAL A 116 -6.03 8.08 -4.78
CA VAL A 116 -5.64 7.84 -3.40
C VAL A 116 -6.86 7.79 -2.47
N GLY A 117 -7.86 8.65 -2.69
CA GLY A 117 -9.07 8.68 -1.87
C GLY A 117 -9.88 7.38 -1.99
N LYS A 118 -10.02 6.86 -3.20
CA LYS A 118 -10.63 5.53 -3.43
C LYS A 118 -9.82 4.42 -2.75
N LEU A 119 -8.49 4.44 -2.86
CA LEU A 119 -7.63 3.41 -2.27
C LEU A 119 -7.61 3.43 -0.74
N PHE A 120 -7.75 4.59 -0.11
CA PHE A 120 -7.73 4.73 1.35
C PHE A 120 -9.11 4.82 2.01
N GLN A 121 -10.20 4.64 1.27
CA GLN A 121 -11.58 4.81 1.77
C GLN A 121 -11.88 4.02 3.06
N GLU A 122 -11.36 2.80 3.18
CA GLU A 122 -11.56 1.93 4.35
C GLU A 122 -10.33 1.87 5.27
N TYR A 123 -9.25 2.57 4.93
CA TYR A 123 -7.98 2.50 5.66
C TYR A 123 -7.92 3.53 6.78
N PRO A 124 -7.81 3.12 8.05
CA PRO A 124 -7.74 4.05 9.18
C PRO A 124 -6.35 4.67 9.27
N ILE A 125 -6.16 5.80 8.59
CA ILE A 125 -4.86 6.51 8.56
C ILE A 125 -4.46 6.95 9.97
N SER A 126 -3.24 6.60 10.36
CA SER A 126 -2.63 7.03 11.61
C SER A 126 -2.12 8.46 11.55
N ARG A 127 -1.89 9.07 12.72
CA ARG A 127 -1.28 10.41 12.81
C ARG A 127 0.07 10.51 12.09
N GLN A 128 0.88 9.45 12.10
CA GLN A 128 2.19 9.44 11.44
C GLN A 128 2.04 9.41 9.92
N GLU A 129 1.08 8.65 9.41
CA GLU A 129 0.79 8.58 7.96
C GLU A 129 0.16 9.88 7.43
N LEU A 130 -0.67 10.56 8.23
CA LEU A 130 -1.14 11.91 7.90
C LEU A 130 0.02 12.89 7.72
N GLN A 131 1.08 12.79 8.53
CA GLN A 131 2.27 13.63 8.35
C GLN A 131 3.00 13.30 7.04
N HIS A 132 3.04 12.03 6.66
CA HIS A 132 3.67 11.60 5.42
C HIS A 132 2.90 12.02 4.17
N LEU A 133 1.56 12.10 4.23
CA LEU A 133 0.74 12.66 3.14
C LEU A 133 1.14 14.10 2.78
N LEU A 134 1.56 14.90 3.76
CA LEU A 134 1.98 16.29 3.54
C LEU A 134 3.22 16.38 2.64
N GLU A 135 4.09 15.37 2.64
CA GLU A 135 5.27 15.32 1.76
C GLU A 135 4.89 15.23 0.28
N TYR A 136 3.67 14.78 0.00
CA TYR A 136 3.10 14.63 -1.35
C TYR A 136 1.93 15.60 -1.59
N GLY A 137 1.82 16.69 -0.82
CA GLY A 137 0.69 17.62 -0.87
C GLY A 137 0.49 18.35 -2.20
N ASP A 138 1.52 18.40 -3.04
CA ASP A 138 1.44 18.97 -4.40
C ASP A 138 0.68 18.05 -5.38
N CYS A 139 0.45 16.80 -5.00
CA CYS A 139 -0.27 15.82 -5.81
C CYS A 139 -1.78 16.01 -5.71
N GLU A 140 -2.45 16.17 -6.85
CA GLU A 140 -3.88 16.51 -6.89
C GLU A 140 -4.76 15.48 -6.18
N SER A 141 -4.51 14.18 -6.39
CA SER A 141 -5.29 13.12 -5.73
C SER A 141 -5.13 13.14 -4.21
N ILE A 142 -3.95 13.48 -3.70
CA ILE A 142 -3.69 13.59 -2.27
C ILE A 142 -4.35 14.84 -1.69
N ARG A 143 -4.30 15.97 -2.40
CA ARG A 143 -4.99 17.19 -1.98
C ARG A 143 -6.50 16.94 -1.88
N MET A 144 -7.11 16.33 -2.90
CA MET A 144 -8.54 15.99 -2.90
C MET A 144 -8.89 15.07 -1.73
N TYR A 145 -8.06 14.07 -1.46
CA TYR A 145 -8.26 13.17 -0.33
C TYR A 145 -8.12 13.88 1.02
N ALA A 146 -7.16 14.80 1.16
CA ALA A 146 -6.99 15.58 2.38
C ALA A 146 -8.20 16.53 2.63
N GLU A 147 -8.76 17.12 1.58
CA GLU A 147 -10.00 17.91 1.66
C GLU A 147 -11.18 17.04 2.13
N GLN A 148 -11.33 15.82 1.59
CA GLN A 148 -12.35 14.87 2.04
C GLN A 148 -12.21 14.52 3.53
N ILE A 149 -10.98 14.24 4.00
CA ILE A 149 -10.73 13.99 5.43
C ILE A 149 -11.11 15.19 6.27
N TYR A 150 -10.78 16.41 5.82
CA TYR A 150 -11.10 17.64 6.54
C TYR A 150 -12.60 17.83 6.68
N ASP A 151 -13.36 17.67 5.59
CA ASP A 151 -14.81 17.80 5.57
C ASP A 151 -15.48 16.74 6.48
N ASP A 152 -15.03 15.49 6.41
CA ASP A 152 -15.52 14.41 7.28
C ASP A 152 -15.23 14.68 8.77
N LEU A 153 -14.06 15.22 9.10
CA LEU A 153 -13.69 15.59 10.47
C LEU A 153 -14.52 16.76 10.97
N PHE A 154 -14.72 17.78 10.13
CA PHE A 154 -15.52 18.95 10.46
C PHE A 154 -16.96 18.56 10.76
N GLU A 155 -17.56 17.69 9.94
CA GLU A 155 -18.93 17.20 10.15
C GLU A 155 -19.06 16.37 11.44
N ARG A 156 -18.08 15.53 11.75
CA ARG A 156 -18.05 14.78 13.03
C ARG A 156 -17.96 15.69 14.24
N LEU A 157 -17.18 16.77 14.17
CA LEU A 157 -17.09 17.77 15.23
C LEU A 157 -18.42 18.49 15.44
N ARG A 158 -19.07 18.91 14.34
CA ARG A 158 -20.40 19.54 14.38
C ARG A 158 -21.45 18.66 15.09
N ILE A 159 -21.50 17.37 14.74
CA ILE A 159 -22.41 16.41 15.38
C ILE A 159 -22.12 16.24 16.88
N LEU A 160 -20.84 16.21 17.27
CA LEU A 160 -20.45 16.12 18.68
C LEU A 160 -20.87 17.35 19.48
N GLU A 161 -20.72 18.55 18.92
CA GLU A 161 -21.18 19.79 19.53
C GLU A 161 -22.69 19.77 19.78
N GLU A 162 -23.48 19.40 18.77
CA GLU A 162 -24.94 19.25 18.90
C GLU A 162 -25.33 18.23 19.98
N PHE A 163 -24.61 17.11 20.07
CA PHE A 163 -24.83 16.12 21.11
C PHE A 163 -24.60 16.70 22.52
N PHE A 164 -23.51 17.43 22.73
CA PHE A 164 -23.22 18.03 24.04
C PHE A 164 -24.23 19.11 24.42
N GLU A 165 -24.68 19.93 23.47
CA GLU A 165 -25.76 20.89 23.71
C GLU A 165 -27.05 20.21 24.17
N LEU A 166 -27.45 19.13 23.50
CA LEU A 166 -28.63 18.34 23.88
C LEU A 166 -28.46 17.66 25.25
N TYR A 167 -27.27 17.12 25.52
CA TYR A 167 -26.95 16.48 26.79
C TYR A 167 -27.04 17.48 27.95
N HIS A 168 -26.45 18.66 27.80
CA HIS A 168 -26.49 19.71 28.81
C HIS A 168 -27.93 20.20 29.07
N ARG A 169 -28.71 20.46 28.02
CA ARG A 169 -30.14 20.84 28.17
C ARG A 169 -30.96 19.79 28.91
N LYS A 170 -30.66 18.49 28.70
CA LYS A 170 -31.36 17.42 29.41
C LYS A 170 -30.97 17.39 30.89
N SER A 171 -29.68 17.56 31.20
CA SER A 171 -29.20 17.58 32.59
C SER A 171 -29.67 18.78 33.41
N GLU A 172 -30.09 19.87 32.77
CA GLU A 172 -30.66 21.05 33.44
C GLU A 172 -32.17 20.94 33.70
N ASN A 173 -32.85 19.98 33.07
CA ASN A 173 -34.31 19.77 33.18
C ASN A 173 -34.69 18.52 34.00
N ASP A 174 -33.72 17.73 34.45
CA ASP A 174 -33.86 16.61 35.39
C ASP A 174 -33.41 17.03 36.80
#